data_AF-F3AG29-F1
#
_entry.id   AF-F3AG29-F1
#
_cell.length_a   1.000
_cell.length_b   1.000
_cell.length_c   1.000
_cell.angle_alpha   90.00
_cell.angle_beta   90.00
_cell.angle_gamma   90.00
#
_symmetry.space_group_name_H-M   'P 1'
#
loop_
_entity.id
_entity.type
_entity.pdbx_description
1 polymer ?
#
loop_
_entity_poly.entity_id
_entity_poly.type
_entity_poly.pdbx_seq_one_letter_code
_entity_poly.pdbx_strand_id
1 'polypeptide(L)'
;MKKEQKQIMSICAFLIIGCVLGYFVAANQINQLSNPEYIAFWTNNNMPVPEPLGYTKSIISFALLFSGIPTGAIFYNSISKKWMTPLAPKIIIGIITFPMYTCIGIVDSIPFIIYKGMRLIKVMRGV
;
A
#
# COMPACT_ATOMS: atom_id res chain seq x y z
N MET A 1 -7.24 13.72 -19.45
CA MET A 1 -7.66 13.36 -18.08
C MET A 1 -7.21 14.43 -17.10
N LYS A 2 -8.09 14.85 -16.17
CA LYS A 2 -7.73 15.80 -15.10
C LYS A 2 -6.69 15.15 -14.17
N LYS A 3 -5.75 15.94 -13.63
CA LYS A 3 -4.64 15.47 -12.77
C LYS A 3 -5.10 14.56 -11.62
N GLU A 4 -6.20 14.92 -10.98
CA GLU A 4 -6.84 14.18 -9.88
C GLU A 4 -7.30 12.78 -10.31
N GLN A 5 -7.84 12.65 -11.52
CA GLN A 5 -8.31 11.38 -12.06
C GLN A 5 -7.15 10.40 -12.30
N LYS A 6 -6.00 10.91 -12.79
CA LYS A 6 -4.78 10.08 -12.94
C LYS A 6 -4.26 9.58 -11.61
N GLN A 7 -4.32 10.39 -10.57
CA GLN A 7 -3.89 10.01 -9.21
C GLN A 7 -4.77 8.90 -8.63
N ILE A 8 -6.09 9.05 -8.71
CA ILE A 8 -7.04 8.02 -8.25
C ILE A 8 -6.85 6.72 -9.03
N MET A 9 -6.72 6.79 -10.36
CA MET A 9 -6.52 5.61 -11.19
C MET A 9 -5.22 4.86 -10.83
N SER A 10 -4.14 5.60 -10.54
CA SER A 10 -2.89 5.00 -10.05
C SER A 10 -3.08 4.29 -8.71
N ILE A 11 -3.79 4.89 -7.75
CA ILE A 11 -4.04 4.27 -6.44
C ILE A 11 -4.88 2.99 -6.62
N CYS A 12 -5.95 3.04 -7.41
CA CYS A 12 -6.80 1.88 -7.67
C CYS A 12 -6.05 0.75 -8.38
N ALA A 13 -5.19 1.06 -9.35
CA ALA A 13 -4.39 0.05 -10.03
C ALA A 13 -3.46 -0.69 -9.05
N PHE A 14 -2.76 0.05 -8.19
CA PHE A 14 -1.92 -0.54 -7.16
C PHE A 14 -2.71 -1.31 -6.11
N LEU A 15 -3.90 -0.84 -5.75
CA LEU A 15 -4.82 -1.55 -4.84
C LEU A 15 -5.19 -2.92 -5.41
N ILE A 16 -5.59 -3.00 -6.69
CA ILE A 16 -5.92 -4.27 -7.36
C ILE A 16 -4.72 -5.20 -7.40
N ILE A 17 -3.53 -4.69 -7.74
CA ILE A 17 -2.29 -5.47 -7.72
C ILE A 17 -2.04 -6.03 -6.32
N GLY A 18 -2.19 -5.19 -5.28
CA GLY A 18 -2.07 -5.62 -3.89
C GLY A 18 -3.06 -6.72 -3.51
N CYS A 19 -4.33 -6.62 -3.94
CA CYS A 19 -5.30 -7.69 -3.70
C CYS A 19 -4.87 -9.03 -4.32
N VAL A 20 -4.41 -9.01 -5.58
CA VAL A 20 -3.97 -10.21 -6.31
C VAL A 20 -2.75 -10.83 -5.63
N LEU A 21 -1.75 -10.01 -5.29
CA LEU A 21 -0.56 -10.49 -4.58
C LEU A 21 -0.89 -11.04 -3.20
N GLY A 22 -1.76 -10.36 -2.43
CA GLY A 22 -2.20 -10.83 -1.12
C GLY A 22 -2.90 -12.18 -1.18
N TYR A 23 -3.68 -12.45 -2.24
CA TYR A 23 -4.27 -13.77 -2.50
C TYR A 23 -3.18 -14.83 -2.73
N PHE A 24 -2.23 -14.58 -3.62
CA PHE A 24 -1.16 -15.54 -3.91
C PHE A 24 -0.27 -15.81 -2.70
N VAL A 25 0.03 -14.79 -1.90
CA VAL A 25 0.78 -14.94 -0.65
C VAL A 25 0.04 -15.84 0.33
N ALA A 26 -1.27 -15.63 0.52
CA ALA A 26 -2.07 -16.48 1.41
C ALA A 26 -2.12 -17.93 0.91
N ALA A 27 -2.33 -18.14 -0.40
CA ALA A 27 -2.33 -19.47 -1.01
C ALA A 27 -0.97 -20.16 -0.84
N ASN A 28 0.13 -19.44 -1.05
CA ASN A 28 1.48 -19.97 -0.87
C ASN A 28 1.77 -20.32 0.59
N GLN A 29 1.38 -19.48 1.54
CA GLN A 29 1.55 -19.77 2.97
C GLN A 29 0.82 -21.07 3.35
N ILE A 30 -0.44 -21.22 2.93
CA ILE A 30 -1.22 -22.44 3.19
C ILE A 30 -0.55 -23.67 2.55
N ASN A 31 -0.05 -23.56 1.32
CA ASN A 31 0.66 -24.65 0.66
C ASN A 31 1.98 -25.01 1.37
N GLN A 32 2.70 -24.03 1.93
CA GLN A 32 3.93 -24.28 2.70
C GLN A 32 3.66 -25.04 4.00
N LEU A 33 2.51 -24.83 4.65
CA LEU A 33 2.09 -25.62 5.80
C LEU A 33 1.81 -27.08 5.46
N SER A 34 1.51 -27.40 4.20
CA SER A 34 1.39 -28.79 3.74
C SER A 34 2.73 -29.44 3.42
N ASN A 35 3.84 -28.67 3.38
CA ASN A 35 5.17 -29.20 3.08
C ASN A 35 5.88 -29.70 4.37
N PRO A 36 6.17 -31.01 4.48
CA PRO A 36 6.85 -31.57 5.64
C PRO A 36 8.25 -30.98 5.88
N GLU A 37 8.98 -30.65 4.82
CA GLU A 37 10.33 -30.06 4.93
C GLU A 37 10.28 -28.66 5.53
N TYR A 38 9.24 -27.89 5.20
CA TYR A 38 9.02 -26.57 5.78
C TYR A 38 8.75 -26.68 7.29
N ILE A 39 7.91 -27.61 7.72
CA ILE A 39 7.63 -27.85 9.14
C ILE A 39 8.89 -28.34 9.88
N ALA A 40 9.64 -29.26 9.27
CA ALA A 40 10.88 -29.79 9.83
C ALA A 40 11.92 -28.68 10.00
N PHE A 41 12.02 -27.74 9.05
CA PHE A 41 12.91 -26.58 9.16
C PHE A 41 12.63 -25.76 10.42
N TRP A 42 11.38 -25.40 10.71
CA TRP A 42 11.04 -24.62 11.91
C TRP A 42 11.28 -25.42 13.19
N THR A 43 10.85 -26.68 13.21
CA THR A 43 11.01 -27.58 14.37
C THR A 43 12.49 -27.82 14.69
N ASN A 44 13.34 -28.06 13.68
CA ASN A 44 14.78 -28.29 13.87
C ASN A 44 15.51 -27.06 14.43
N ASN A 45 14.99 -25.86 14.19
CA ASN A 45 15.53 -24.62 14.73
C ASN A 45 14.85 -24.21 16.06
N ASN A 46 14.03 -25.08 16.68
CA ASN A 46 13.26 -24.79 17.89
C ASN A 46 12.37 -23.54 17.75
N MET A 47 11.86 -23.28 16.55
CA MET A 47 10.98 -22.15 16.26
C MET A 47 9.54 -22.62 16.01
N PRO A 48 8.53 -21.83 16.40
CA PRO A 48 7.14 -22.14 16.07
C PRO A 48 6.92 -22.02 14.56
N VAL A 49 6.17 -22.97 13.99
CA VAL A 49 5.73 -22.88 12.59
C VAL A 49 4.80 -21.66 12.47
N PRO A 50 5.07 -20.73 11.53
CA PRO A 50 4.24 -19.54 11.37
C PRO A 50 2.82 -19.91 10.98
N GLU A 51 1.84 -19.34 11.68
CA GLU A 51 0.44 -19.45 11.27
C GLU A 51 0.19 -18.65 9.98
N PRO A 52 -0.61 -19.18 9.04
CA PRO A 52 -0.94 -18.45 7.83
C PRO A 52 -1.80 -17.24 8.20
N LEU A 53 -1.53 -16.11 7.55
CA LEU A 53 -2.26 -14.87 7.84
C LEU A 53 -3.77 -14.99 7.50
N GLY A 54 -4.10 -15.91 6.59
CA GLY A 54 -5.43 -16.13 6.04
C GLY A 54 -5.74 -15.19 4.87
N TYR A 55 -6.60 -15.66 3.96
CA TYR A 55 -6.92 -14.95 2.71
C TYR A 55 -7.39 -13.51 2.94
N THR A 56 -8.38 -13.31 3.80
CA THR A 56 -8.98 -11.98 4.04
C THR A 56 -7.96 -10.98 4.57
N LYS A 57 -7.22 -11.35 5.63
CA LYS A 57 -6.22 -10.46 6.22
C LYS A 57 -5.08 -10.19 5.25
N SER A 58 -4.65 -11.20 4.49
CA SER A 58 -3.55 -11.06 3.52
C SER A 58 -3.94 -10.12 2.38
N ILE A 59 -5.10 -10.35 1.76
CA ILE A 59 -5.62 -9.51 0.67
C ILE A 59 -5.75 -8.05 1.12
N ILE A 60 -6.37 -7.79 2.27
CA ILE A 60 -6.54 -6.43 2.80
C ILE A 60 -5.19 -5.79 3.08
N SER A 61 -4.27 -6.51 3.74
CA SER A 61 -2.95 -5.97 4.11
C SER A 61 -2.15 -5.58 2.87
N PHE A 62 -2.11 -6.44 1.86
CA PHE A 62 -1.38 -6.15 0.62
C PHE A 62 -2.07 -5.08 -0.23
N ALA A 63 -3.41 -5.05 -0.28
CA ALA A 63 -4.16 -3.99 -0.96
C ALA A 63 -3.83 -2.61 -0.38
N LEU A 64 -3.80 -2.50 0.95
CA LEU A 64 -3.44 -1.27 1.65
C LEU A 64 -1.95 -0.93 1.47
N LEU A 65 -1.06 -1.91 1.60
CA LEU A 65 0.38 -1.73 1.41
C LEU A 65 0.70 -1.15 0.02
N PHE A 66 0.14 -1.75 -1.04
CA PHE A 66 0.43 -1.33 -2.40
C PHE A 66 -0.26 -0.02 -2.76
N SER A 67 -1.50 0.22 -2.31
CA SER A 67 -2.19 1.50 -2.52
C SER A 67 -1.57 2.65 -1.72
N GLY A 68 -0.91 2.34 -0.59
CA GLY A 68 -0.15 3.28 0.22
C GLY A 68 1.06 3.89 -0.52
N ILE A 69 1.70 3.14 -1.43
CA ILE A 69 2.88 3.61 -2.19
C ILE A 69 2.55 4.85 -3.05
N PRO A 70 1.61 4.81 -4.01
CA PRO A 70 1.26 5.98 -4.80
C PRO A 70 0.63 7.08 -3.93
N THR A 71 -0.12 6.71 -2.89
CA THR A 71 -0.73 7.67 -1.95
C THR A 71 0.33 8.48 -1.21
N GLY A 72 1.33 7.81 -0.63
CA GLY A 72 2.48 8.44 0.03
C GLY A 72 3.30 9.30 -0.92
N ALA A 73 3.53 8.84 -2.15
CA ALA A 73 4.24 9.62 -3.17
C ALA A 73 3.48 10.91 -3.57
N ILE A 74 2.15 10.83 -3.72
CA ILE A 74 1.29 11.99 -4.02
C ILE A 74 1.31 12.98 -2.85
N PHE A 75 1.20 12.48 -1.63
CA PHE A 75 1.23 13.29 -0.41
C PHE A 75 2.58 14.00 -0.25
N TYR A 76 3.68 13.26 -0.39
CA TYR A 76 5.03 13.81 -0.35
C TYR A 76 5.27 14.88 -1.41
N ASN A 77 4.83 14.67 -2.64
CA ASN A 77 4.96 15.65 -3.71
C ASN A 77 4.14 16.92 -3.43
N SER A 78 3.04 16.80 -2.69
CA SER A 78 2.20 17.93 -2.29
C SER A 78 2.85 18.77 -1.18
N ILE A 79 3.51 18.13 -0.21
CA ILE A 79 4.24 18.81 0.88
C ILE A 79 5.57 19.38 0.39
N SER A 80 6.38 18.59 -0.32
CA SER A 80 7.70 19.01 -0.81
C SER A 80 7.66 20.18 -1.79
N LYS A 81 6.55 20.39 -2.50
CA LYS A 81 6.31 21.59 -3.33
C LYS A 81 6.03 22.85 -2.51
N LYS A 82 5.45 22.70 -1.32
CA LYS A 82 5.13 23.82 -0.42
C LYS A 82 6.28 24.21 0.50
N TRP A 83 7.14 23.26 0.88
CA TRP A 83 8.09 23.45 1.98
C TRP A 83 9.58 23.35 1.63
N MET A 84 9.98 22.77 0.47
CA MET A 84 11.40 22.54 0.18
C MET A 84 11.82 23.09 -1.19
N THR A 85 12.92 23.84 -1.24
CA THR A 85 13.50 24.47 -2.44
C THR A 85 15.01 24.24 -2.43
N PRO A 86 15.48 22.99 -2.61
CA PRO A 86 16.02 22.52 -3.91
C PRO A 86 15.64 21.05 -4.25
N LEU A 87 15.99 20.56 -5.45
CA LEU A 87 15.62 19.22 -5.97
C LEU A 87 16.36 18.05 -5.29
N ALA A 88 17.63 18.26 -4.89
CA ALA A 88 18.51 17.21 -4.36
C ALA A 88 18.17 16.74 -2.92
N PRO A 89 17.81 17.61 -1.95
CA PRO A 89 17.35 17.18 -0.63
C PRO A 89 16.02 16.41 -0.69
N LYS A 90 15.19 16.63 -1.72
CA LYS A 90 13.88 15.99 -1.87
C LYS A 90 13.97 14.50 -2.22
N ILE A 91 14.97 14.06 -2.98
CA ILE A 91 15.10 12.64 -3.33
C ILE A 91 15.60 11.86 -2.12
N ILE A 92 16.61 12.39 -1.43
CA ILE A 92 17.22 11.77 -0.24
C ILE A 92 16.20 11.69 0.90
N ILE A 93 15.50 12.80 1.20
CA ILE A 93 14.43 12.78 2.21
C ILE A 93 13.33 11.83 1.77
N GLY A 94 12.91 11.85 0.50
CA GLY A 94 11.88 10.97 -0.04
C GLY A 94 12.20 9.48 0.14
N ILE A 95 13.47 9.06 0.00
CA ILE A 95 13.92 7.68 0.25
C ILE A 95 13.91 7.37 1.74
N ILE A 96 14.42 8.26 2.59
CA ILE A 96 14.49 8.07 4.06
C ILE A 96 13.08 8.03 4.68
N THR A 97 12.17 8.83 4.15
CA THR A 97 10.78 8.93 4.62
C THR A 97 9.82 8.04 3.85
N PHE A 98 10.27 7.31 2.83
CA PHE A 98 9.45 6.36 2.06
C PHE A 98 8.73 5.33 2.95
N PRO A 99 9.37 4.71 3.97
CA PRO A 99 8.69 3.81 4.88
C PRO A 99 7.61 4.54 5.69
N MET A 100 7.92 5.74 6.20
CA MET A 100 6.99 6.58 6.97
C MET A 100 5.78 7.01 6.15
N TYR A 101 5.96 7.47 4.91
CA TYR A 101 4.85 7.88 4.04
C TYR A 101 4.04 6.70 3.51
N THR A 102 4.63 5.52 3.40
CA THR A 102 3.88 4.30 3.06
C THR A 102 2.99 3.89 4.24
N CYS A 103 3.50 3.95 5.47
CA CYS A 103 2.68 3.74 6.68
C CYS A 103 1.56 4.78 6.82
N ILE A 104 1.87 6.06 6.66
CA ILE A 104 0.87 7.15 6.64
C ILE A 104 -0.12 6.92 5.50
N GLY A 105 0.36 6.56 4.31
CA GLY A 105 -0.47 6.25 3.15
C GLY A 105 -1.41 5.06 3.36
N ILE A 106 -0.98 4.02 4.07
CA ILE A 106 -1.84 2.89 4.47
C ILE A 106 -2.98 3.37 5.35
N VAL A 107 -2.68 4.15 6.40
CA VAL A 107 -3.67 4.68 7.36
C VAL A 107 -4.63 5.66 6.68
N ASP A 108 -4.09 6.54 5.84
CA ASP A 108 -4.84 7.64 5.22
C ASP A 108 -5.50 7.26 3.89
N SER A 109 -5.20 6.10 3.31
CA SER A 109 -5.72 5.68 2.00
C SER A 109 -7.26 5.77 1.93
N ILE A 110 -7.94 5.22 2.94
CA ILE A 110 -9.41 5.21 3.04
C ILE A 110 -9.98 6.63 3.17
N PRO A 111 -9.61 7.45 4.19
CA PRO A 111 -10.13 8.81 4.31
C PRO A 111 -9.75 9.71 3.11
N PHE A 112 -8.58 9.49 2.50
CA PHE A 112 -8.15 10.25 1.32
C PHE A 112 -8.98 9.93 0.07
N ILE A 113 -9.33 8.66 -0.16
CA ILE A 113 -10.23 8.24 -1.24
C ILE A 113 -11.62 8.87 -1.06
N ILE A 114 -12.15 8.84 0.17
CA ILE A 114 -13.46 9.44 0.49
C ILE A 114 -13.45 10.96 0.22
N TYR A 115 -12.44 11.67 0.72
CA TYR A 115 -12.30 13.12 0.52
C TYR A 115 -12.22 13.49 -0.97
N LYS A 116 -11.40 12.77 -1.75
CA LYS A 116 -11.26 13.01 -3.19
C LYS A 116 -12.56 12.68 -3.94
N GLY A 117 -13.25 11.61 -3.57
CA GLY A 117 -14.56 11.24 -4.12
C GLY A 117 -15.61 12.34 -3.90
N MET A 118 -15.73 12.85 -2.69
CA MET A 118 -16.64 13.96 -2.36
C MET A 118 -16.34 15.22 -3.18
N ARG A 119 -15.06 15.58 -3.28
CA ARG A 119 -14.64 16.76 -4.05
C ARG A 119 -14.91 16.60 -5.55
N LEU A 120 -14.77 15.39 -6.09
CA LEU A 120 -15.10 15.07 -7.48
C LEU A 120 -16.60 15.23 -7.74
N ILE A 121 -17.45 14.73 -6.83
CA ILE A 121 -18.92 14.88 -6.90
C ILE A 121 -19.30 16.36 -6.88
N LYS A 122 -18.65 17.17 -6.03
CA LYS A 122 -18.90 18.62 -5.94
C LYS A 122 -18.59 19.33 -7.26
N VAL A 123 -17.43 19.03 -7.85
CA VAL A 123 -17.01 19.58 -9.16
C VAL A 123 -17.91 19.12 -10.31
N MET A 124 -18.40 17.89 -10.29
CA MET A 124 -19.33 17.38 -11.31
C MET A 124 -20.73 17.97 -11.19
N ARG A 125 -21.14 18.38 -9.98
CA ARG A 125 -22.42 19.05 -9.72
C ARG A 125 -22.38 20.57 -9.97
N GLY A 126 -21.23 21.13 -10.34
CA GLY A 126 -21.10 22.56 -10.62
C GLY A 126 -21.27 23.46 -9.39
N VAL A 127 -20.92 22.96 -8.20
CA VAL A 127 -20.95 23.69 -6.92
C VAL A 127 -19.55 23.91 -6.38
#